data_AF-A0A7S0PQG6-F1
#
_entry.id   AF-A0A7S0PQG6-F1
#
_cell.length_a   1.000
_cell.length_b   1.000
_cell.length_c   1.000
_cell.angle_alpha   90.00
_cell.angle_beta   90.00
_cell.angle_gamma   90.00
#
_symmetry.space_group_name_H-M   'P 1'
#
loop_
_entity.id
_entity.type
_entity.pdbx_description
1 polymer ?
#
loop_
_entity_poly.entity_id
_entity_poly.type
_entity_poly.pdbx_seq_one_letter_code
_entity_poly.pdbx_strand_id
1 'polypeptide(L)'
;MAESAAERIAALRAKVAAERDKTRAQHASSSTLSQQPTTTTLDERSNARVADTTTSAATTSSDRGRERVGGAGSTTANVDARDDTPGRSTLSKEHDFETRGATPTEAEIERRIQDAVLAATAREQEKTASIIAAMAEANDADGDVGELKRRLLAATESLREAEQLRGMDAARSATAMDTMASELGELRVENSKMNKELKKLRAHLLDLEDEEDENAEEQEREIDEAREEERREYERKLNEYKRNLSGNDEETAKLREIIRQRDEEVTNLQKALGAYYAEMESAESQRVEAASLRQKLAALTSQATADRAAAQEAKAKAENAENQLKTFEGHLKIAKEECIKATGDASKLRKALHHALQKSSDMMVESEKLLDKRIVSDLFIAYLEREQAEEVLDLLSRMLGFTEQQKRRMEMLKTRNKKRGVLGKIARAPVSIAAGAIGVALNVTGATGENKEVPIADLWLDFLEKNVADENKEPIPSSSELISAAGAL
;
A
#
# COMPACT_ATOMS: atom_id res chain seq x y z
N MET A 1 34.67 -4.63 -30.07
CA MET A 1 34.09 -3.66 -29.11
C MET A 1 32.66 -3.99 -28.70
N ALA A 2 31.78 -4.42 -29.61
CA ALA A 2 30.39 -4.80 -29.26
C ALA A 2 30.28 -6.13 -28.47
N GLU A 3 31.14 -7.12 -28.71
CA GLU A 3 31.13 -8.40 -27.98
C GLU A 3 31.38 -8.25 -26.47
N SER A 4 32.22 -7.29 -26.07
CA SER A 4 32.53 -7.05 -24.65
C SER A 4 31.35 -6.47 -23.86
N ALA A 5 30.44 -5.76 -24.51
CA ALA A 5 29.23 -5.24 -23.86
C ALA A 5 28.19 -6.36 -23.62
N ALA A 6 28.04 -7.27 -24.58
CA ALA A 6 27.15 -8.41 -24.46
C ALA A 6 27.60 -9.38 -23.34
N GLU A 7 28.90 -9.64 -23.23
CA GLU A 7 29.48 -10.45 -22.13
C GLU A 7 29.24 -9.81 -20.76
N ARG A 8 29.39 -8.48 -20.64
CA ARG A 8 29.14 -7.77 -19.38
C ARG A 8 27.66 -7.83 -18.97
N ILE A 9 26.74 -7.74 -19.93
CA ILE A 9 25.30 -7.86 -19.67
C ILE A 9 24.95 -9.30 -19.27
N ALA A 10 25.54 -10.31 -19.91
CA ALA A 10 25.35 -11.71 -19.55
C ALA A 10 25.89 -12.01 -18.13
N ALA A 11 27.06 -11.49 -17.78
CA ALA A 11 27.65 -11.62 -16.45
C ALA A 11 26.79 -10.95 -15.36
N LEU A 12 26.22 -9.77 -15.64
CA LEU A 12 25.30 -9.09 -14.72
C LEU A 12 24.00 -9.87 -14.52
N ARG A 13 23.42 -10.42 -15.60
CA ARG A 13 22.22 -11.27 -15.50
C ARG A 13 22.47 -12.54 -14.69
N ALA A 14 23.61 -13.20 -14.89
CA ALA A 14 24.00 -14.37 -14.10
C ALA A 14 24.18 -14.02 -12.61
N LYS A 15 24.78 -12.86 -12.31
CA LYS A 15 24.96 -12.39 -10.94
C LYS A 15 23.64 -12.06 -10.24
N VAL A 16 22.68 -11.44 -10.95
CA VAL A 16 21.34 -11.15 -10.42
C VAL A 16 20.54 -12.43 -10.18
N ALA A 17 20.65 -13.42 -11.06
CA ALA A 17 20.01 -14.73 -10.86
C ALA A 17 20.54 -15.44 -9.61
N ALA A 18 21.86 -15.46 -9.42
CA ALA A 18 22.48 -16.08 -8.24
C ALA A 18 22.10 -15.39 -6.91
N GLU A 19 21.93 -14.06 -6.92
CA GLU A 19 21.46 -13.29 -5.75
C GLU A 19 20.00 -13.61 -5.41
N ARG A 20 19.15 -13.73 -6.44
CA ARG A 20 17.74 -14.10 -6.28
C ARG A 20 17.57 -15.51 -5.73
N ASP A 21 18.43 -16.45 -6.11
CA ASP A 21 18.40 -17.80 -5.55
C ASP A 21 18.92 -17.84 -4.10
N LYS A 22 19.91 -17.00 -3.76
CA LYS A 22 20.42 -16.86 -2.39
C LYS A 22 19.36 -16.28 -1.45
N THR A 23 18.65 -15.24 -1.88
CA THR A 23 17.54 -14.65 -1.10
C THR A 23 16.36 -15.63 -0.96
N ARG A 24 16.06 -16.40 -1.99
CA ARG A 24 15.04 -17.47 -1.92
C ARG A 24 15.43 -18.59 -0.95
N ALA A 25 16.70 -18.99 -0.92
CA ALA A 25 17.21 -19.97 0.03
C ALA A 25 17.19 -19.45 1.48
N GLN A 26 17.52 -18.16 1.70
CA GLN A 26 17.41 -17.53 3.01
C GLN A 26 15.95 -17.45 3.49
N HIS A 27 15.01 -17.11 2.61
CA HIS A 27 13.58 -17.12 2.96
C HIS A 27 13.05 -18.52 3.25
N ALA A 28 13.46 -19.53 2.48
CA ALA A 28 13.11 -20.93 2.74
C ALA A 28 13.66 -21.44 4.09
N SER A 29 14.82 -20.95 4.52
CA SER A 29 15.44 -21.30 5.80
C SER A 29 14.79 -20.58 6.99
N SER A 30 14.15 -19.42 6.76
CA SER A 30 13.37 -18.70 7.78
C SER A 30 11.93 -19.22 7.93
N SER A 31 11.40 -19.89 6.90
CA SER A 31 10.01 -20.36 6.86
C SER A 31 9.78 -21.75 7.47
N THR A 32 10.84 -22.46 7.88
CA THR A 32 10.74 -23.82 8.46
C THR A 32 10.54 -23.84 9.97
N LEU A 33 10.36 -22.68 10.62
CA LEU A 33 10.17 -22.59 12.07
C LEU A 33 8.82 -21.96 12.47
N SER A 34 7.76 -22.19 11.70
CA SER A 34 6.38 -22.00 12.18
C SER A 34 5.40 -22.55 11.16
N GLN A 35 4.89 -23.76 11.38
CA GLN A 35 3.58 -24.20 10.88
C GLN A 35 3.17 -25.54 11.52
N GLN A 36 2.22 -25.46 12.44
CA GLN A 36 1.23 -26.53 12.63
C GLN A 36 0.21 -26.50 11.48
N PRO A 37 -0.36 -27.65 11.10
CA PRO A 37 -1.24 -27.73 9.94
C PRO A 37 -2.69 -27.46 10.33
N THR A 38 -3.36 -26.57 9.62
CA THR A 38 -4.82 -26.66 9.47
C THR A 38 -5.16 -26.73 7.99
N THR A 39 -5.80 -27.83 7.65
CA THR A 39 -6.37 -28.17 6.36
C THR A 39 -7.69 -27.45 6.19
N THR A 40 -7.88 -26.74 5.06
CA THR A 40 -9.18 -26.68 4.39
C THR A 40 -9.00 -26.19 2.95
N THR A 41 -9.15 -27.15 2.05
CA THR A 41 -9.42 -26.98 0.62
C THR A 41 -10.89 -26.60 0.42
N LEU A 42 -11.19 -25.62 -0.44
CA LEU A 42 -12.27 -25.72 -1.45
C LEU A 42 -12.21 -24.57 -2.47
N ASP A 43 -12.36 -25.01 -3.73
CA ASP A 43 -12.43 -24.35 -5.04
C ASP A 43 -13.25 -23.04 -5.12
N GLU A 44 -12.82 -22.02 -5.87
CA GLU A 44 -12.84 -21.86 -7.35
C GLU A 44 -14.24 -21.57 -7.94
N ARG A 45 -14.53 -20.30 -8.27
CA ARG A 45 -14.87 -19.78 -9.64
C ARG A 45 -15.77 -18.53 -9.67
N SER A 46 -15.31 -17.57 -10.50
CA SER A 46 -16.07 -16.68 -11.43
C SER A 46 -17.05 -15.63 -10.87
N ASN A 47 -17.31 -14.46 -11.48
CA ASN A 47 -16.72 -13.59 -12.51
C ASN A 47 -17.69 -12.37 -12.63
N ALA A 48 -17.19 -11.18 -13.02
CA ALA A 48 -17.94 -10.02 -13.58
C ALA A 48 -18.95 -9.25 -12.70
N ARG A 49 -19.25 -7.95 -12.83
CA ARG A 49 -18.71 -6.73 -13.52
C ARG A 49 -19.73 -5.58 -13.26
N VAL A 50 -19.32 -4.31 -13.38
CA VAL A 50 -20.13 -3.07 -13.59
C VAL A 50 -20.82 -2.49 -12.33
N ALA A 51 -20.92 -1.18 -12.03
CA ALA A 51 -20.25 0.10 -12.31
C ALA A 51 -21.00 1.19 -11.48
N ASP A 52 -20.32 2.31 -11.16
CA ASP A 52 -20.85 3.68 -10.88
C ASP A 52 -21.85 3.88 -9.71
N THR A 53 -21.96 5.00 -8.98
CA THR A 53 -21.49 6.40 -9.11
C THR A 53 -21.54 7.09 -7.72
N THR A 54 -20.65 8.08 -7.50
CA THR A 54 -20.76 9.36 -6.75
C THR A 54 -21.94 9.57 -5.76
N THR A 55 -21.79 10.18 -4.57
CA THR A 55 -21.75 11.65 -4.38
C THR A 55 -21.64 12.04 -2.87
N SER A 56 -20.62 12.84 -2.54
CA SER A 56 -20.50 13.98 -1.62
C SER A 56 -21.10 14.07 -0.18
N ALA A 57 -20.24 14.60 0.69
CA ALA A 57 -20.41 15.83 1.49
C ALA A 57 -20.59 15.74 3.02
N ALA A 58 -19.76 16.57 3.68
CA ALA A 58 -19.57 16.79 5.10
C ALA A 58 -20.69 17.62 5.76
N THR A 59 -20.78 17.59 7.09
CA THR A 59 -21.09 18.77 7.93
C THR A 59 -20.61 18.57 9.38
N THR A 60 -20.12 19.68 9.94
CA THR A 60 -19.54 20.02 11.24
C THR A 60 -20.53 20.23 12.40
N SER A 61 -20.08 20.07 13.67
CA SER A 61 -20.53 20.77 14.91
C SER A 61 -19.92 19.98 16.10
N SER A 62 -19.09 20.48 17.03
CA SER A 62 -18.95 21.74 17.79
C SER A 62 -20.08 22.05 18.79
N ASP A 63 -19.74 21.92 20.08
CA ASP A 63 -19.88 22.93 21.15
C ASP A 63 -20.74 22.57 22.40
N ARG A 64 -20.16 22.92 23.58
CA ARG A 64 -20.70 23.10 24.97
C ARG A 64 -21.03 21.86 25.80
N GLY A 65 -20.60 21.70 27.06
CA GLY A 65 -19.96 22.60 28.03
C GLY A 65 -20.95 23.20 29.05
N ARG A 66 -21.11 22.55 30.21
CA ARG A 66 -21.36 23.12 31.57
C ARG A 66 -21.81 21.98 32.52
N GLU A 67 -21.13 21.63 33.61
CA GLU A 67 -20.73 22.37 34.83
C GLU A 67 -21.83 22.40 35.92
N ARG A 68 -21.38 22.18 37.17
CA ARG A 68 -22.05 22.31 38.49
C ARG A 68 -22.83 21.11 39.04
N VAL A 69 -22.88 20.85 40.36
CA VAL A 69 -22.09 21.11 41.59
C VAL A 69 -22.92 20.50 42.73
N GLY A 70 -22.26 20.02 43.80
CA GLY A 70 -22.87 19.79 45.13
C GLY A 70 -23.39 18.36 45.32
N GLY A 71 -23.25 17.70 46.46
CA GLY A 71 -22.76 18.03 47.81
C GLY A 71 -22.98 16.76 48.65
N ALA A 72 -21.98 16.34 49.44
CA ALA A 72 -22.03 16.30 50.91
C ALA A 72 -23.11 15.41 51.57
N GLY A 73 -22.66 14.55 52.50
CA GLY A 73 -23.44 13.87 53.56
C GLY A 73 -23.45 12.33 53.40
N SER A 74 -22.65 11.54 54.13
CA SER A 74 -22.71 11.20 55.57
C SER A 74 -23.99 10.47 55.99
N THR A 75 -23.86 9.18 56.37
CA THR A 75 -24.51 8.40 57.46
C THR A 75 -24.34 6.90 57.14
N THR A 76 -23.51 6.12 57.84
CA THR A 76 -23.74 5.39 59.11
C THR A 76 -24.90 4.39 59.13
N ALA A 77 -24.50 3.12 59.34
CA ALA A 77 -25.07 2.10 60.24
C ALA A 77 -26.21 1.16 59.79
N ASN A 78 -25.94 -0.11 60.11
CA ASN A 78 -26.82 -1.23 60.47
C ASN A 78 -27.66 -1.93 59.39
N VAL A 79 -27.50 -3.26 59.29
CA VAL A 79 -28.49 -4.26 59.73
C VAL A 79 -27.90 -5.68 59.65
N ASP A 80 -28.17 -6.44 60.71
CA ASP A 80 -27.92 -7.88 60.95
C ASP A 80 -28.58 -8.84 59.93
N ALA A 81 -27.99 -10.05 59.81
CA ALA A 81 -28.57 -11.33 60.27
C ALA A 81 -28.38 -12.54 59.31
N ARG A 82 -27.95 -13.66 59.93
CA ARG A 82 -28.31 -15.09 59.69
C ARG A 82 -27.75 -15.81 58.44
N ASP A 83 -27.43 -17.11 58.45
CA ASP A 83 -27.34 -18.20 59.46
C ASP A 83 -26.61 -19.40 58.80
N ASP A 84 -26.33 -20.42 59.62
CA ASP A 84 -26.27 -21.88 59.35
C ASP A 84 -24.94 -22.67 59.19
N THR A 85 -24.57 -23.28 60.34
CA THR A 85 -24.21 -24.72 60.59
C THR A 85 -22.86 -25.29 60.09
N PRO A 86 -22.34 -26.43 60.63
CA PRO A 86 -22.94 -27.49 61.49
C PRO A 86 -22.16 -27.82 62.80
N GLY A 87 -22.75 -28.42 63.85
CA GLY A 87 -23.07 -29.86 64.00
C GLY A 87 -22.03 -30.57 64.88
N ARG A 88 -22.23 -30.64 66.21
CA ARG A 88 -22.71 -31.81 66.97
C ARG A 88 -21.77 -33.03 67.00
N SER A 89 -21.19 -33.30 68.18
CA SER A 89 -21.11 -34.64 68.78
C SER A 89 -20.57 -34.57 70.22
N THR A 90 -21.48 -34.79 71.17
CA THR A 90 -21.30 -35.04 72.61
C THR A 90 -20.67 -36.41 72.89
N LEU A 91 -19.88 -36.55 73.95
CA LEU A 91 -19.78 -37.79 74.74
C LEU A 91 -19.30 -37.50 76.18
N SER A 92 -20.28 -37.46 77.09
CA SER A 92 -20.11 -37.46 78.54
C SER A 92 -19.80 -38.87 79.07
N LYS A 93 -19.08 -38.96 80.19
CA LYS A 93 -19.22 -40.03 81.18
C LYS A 93 -18.81 -39.53 82.56
N GLU A 94 -19.83 -39.10 83.31
CA GLU A 94 -19.83 -39.02 84.77
C GLU A 94 -19.81 -40.44 85.34
N HIS A 95 -19.09 -40.66 86.43
CA HIS A 95 -19.28 -41.84 87.29
C HIS A 95 -19.17 -41.41 88.76
N ASP A 96 -20.25 -41.69 89.47
CA ASP A 96 -20.45 -41.46 90.89
C ASP A 96 -19.43 -42.20 91.77
N PHE A 97 -18.95 -41.54 92.83
CA PHE A 97 -18.54 -42.21 94.06
C PHE A 97 -18.83 -41.31 95.27
N GLU A 98 -20.04 -41.49 95.80
CA GLU A 98 -20.50 -40.94 97.07
C GLU A 98 -19.84 -41.63 98.27
N THR A 99 -19.55 -40.81 99.29
CA THR A 99 -19.64 -41.10 100.74
C THR A 99 -18.67 -42.12 101.36
N ARG A 100 -17.66 -41.59 102.07
CA ARG A 100 -17.14 -42.19 103.31
C ARG A 100 -16.26 -41.18 104.06
N GLY A 101 -16.64 -40.86 105.31
CA GLY A 101 -15.77 -40.15 106.25
C GLY A 101 -16.40 -38.99 107.01
N ALA A 102 -17.64 -39.14 107.49
CA ALA A 102 -18.13 -38.26 108.55
C ALA A 102 -17.35 -38.58 109.84
N THR A 103 -16.59 -37.61 110.34
CA THR A 103 -15.98 -37.65 111.66
C THR A 103 -17.10 -37.67 112.72
N PRO A 104 -17.05 -38.57 113.72
CA PRO A 104 -18.07 -38.61 114.77
C PRO A 104 -18.06 -37.29 115.52
N THR A 105 -19.23 -36.67 115.63
CA THR A 105 -19.42 -35.41 116.35
C THR A 105 -19.10 -35.58 117.83
N GLU A 106 -18.56 -34.54 118.46
CA GLU A 106 -18.11 -34.53 119.86
C GLU A 106 -19.18 -35.06 120.85
N ALA A 107 -20.46 -34.81 120.56
CA ALA A 107 -21.61 -35.31 121.32
C ALA A 107 -21.76 -36.85 121.29
N GLU A 108 -21.31 -37.50 120.22
CA GLU A 108 -21.37 -38.96 120.04
C GLU A 108 -20.22 -39.67 120.77
N ILE A 109 -19.09 -38.97 120.90
CA ILE A 109 -17.97 -39.37 121.74
C ILE A 109 -18.36 -39.22 123.23
N GLU A 110 -19.00 -38.12 123.62
CA GLU A 110 -19.50 -37.92 124.99
C GLU A 110 -20.54 -38.97 125.41
N ARG A 111 -21.47 -39.35 124.54
CA ARG A 111 -22.41 -40.45 124.82
C ARG A 111 -21.71 -41.78 125.09
N ARG A 112 -20.71 -42.12 124.27
CA ARG A 112 -19.93 -43.36 124.47
C ARG A 112 -19.14 -43.35 125.78
N ILE A 113 -18.62 -42.19 126.19
CA ILE A 113 -17.94 -42.05 127.47
C ILE A 113 -18.95 -42.19 128.63
N GLN A 114 -20.14 -41.58 128.53
CA GLN A 114 -21.20 -41.73 129.55
C GLN A 114 -21.69 -43.17 129.67
N ASP A 115 -21.92 -43.88 128.56
CA ASP A 115 -22.32 -45.29 128.55
C ASP A 115 -21.23 -46.20 129.16
N ALA A 116 -19.95 -45.92 128.89
CA ALA A 116 -18.83 -46.65 129.48
C ALA A 116 -18.72 -46.42 131.00
N VAL A 117 -18.98 -45.19 131.48
CA VAL A 117 -18.97 -44.85 132.91
C VAL A 117 -20.15 -45.49 133.65
N LEU A 118 -21.35 -45.52 133.03
CA LEU A 118 -22.51 -46.22 133.60
C LEU A 118 -22.29 -47.74 133.67
N ALA A 119 -21.68 -48.34 132.64
CA ALA A 119 -21.32 -49.76 132.66
C ALA A 119 -20.24 -50.09 133.71
N ALA A 120 -19.28 -49.18 133.95
CA ALA A 120 -18.26 -49.36 134.98
C ALA A 120 -18.82 -49.23 136.41
N THR A 121 -19.72 -48.27 136.64
CA THR A 121 -20.39 -48.10 137.94
C THR A 121 -21.33 -49.27 138.27
N ALA A 122 -22.02 -49.84 137.27
CA ALA A 122 -22.81 -51.06 137.45
C ALA A 122 -21.95 -52.26 137.88
N ARG A 123 -20.77 -52.44 137.27
CA ARG A 123 -19.83 -53.52 137.66
C ARG A 123 -19.22 -53.35 139.04
N GLU A 124 -18.97 -52.10 139.47
CA GLU A 124 -18.51 -51.84 140.85
C GLU A 124 -19.65 -52.05 141.87
N GLN A 125 -20.90 -51.68 141.53
CA GLN A 125 -22.06 -51.96 142.38
C GLN A 125 -22.31 -53.48 142.53
N GLU A 126 -22.16 -54.27 141.47
CA GLU A 126 -22.26 -55.73 141.51
C GLU A 126 -21.16 -56.37 142.39
N LYS A 127 -19.93 -55.84 142.35
CA LYS A 127 -18.86 -56.27 143.28
C LYS A 127 -19.16 -55.90 144.73
N THR A 128 -19.69 -54.70 145.00
CA THR A 128 -20.07 -54.34 146.38
C THR A 128 -21.23 -55.17 146.91
N ALA A 129 -22.19 -55.55 146.04
CA ALA A 129 -23.27 -56.47 146.40
C ALA A 129 -22.76 -57.89 146.68
N SER A 130 -21.77 -58.38 145.92
CA SER A 130 -21.12 -59.68 146.17
C SER A 130 -20.34 -59.71 147.49
N ILE A 131 -19.71 -58.60 147.90
CA ILE A 131 -18.99 -58.52 149.17
C ILE A 131 -19.96 -58.46 150.37
N ILE A 132 -21.11 -57.77 150.22
CA ILE A 132 -22.16 -57.72 151.26
C ILE A 132 -22.85 -59.09 151.40
N ALA A 133 -23.05 -59.84 150.31
CA ALA A 133 -23.56 -61.21 150.35
C ALA A 133 -22.58 -62.18 151.03
N ALA A 134 -21.27 -62.06 150.75
CA ALA A 134 -20.24 -62.88 151.37
C ALA A 134 -20.05 -62.59 152.88
N MET A 135 -20.37 -61.37 153.35
CA MET A 135 -20.38 -61.04 154.79
C MET A 135 -21.62 -61.56 155.52
N ALA A 136 -22.75 -61.79 154.83
CA ALA A 136 -23.97 -62.35 155.43
C ALA A 136 -23.90 -63.89 155.59
N GLU A 137 -23.11 -64.58 154.76
CA GLU A 137 -22.98 -66.05 154.76
C GLU A 137 -21.94 -66.59 155.77
N ALA A 138 -21.18 -65.71 156.43
CA ALA A 138 -20.17 -66.07 157.44
C ALA A 138 -20.68 -66.05 158.89
N ASN A 139 -21.98 -65.75 159.11
CA ASN A 139 -22.53 -65.52 160.46
C ASN A 139 -23.29 -66.72 161.07
N ASP A 140 -23.36 -67.86 160.36
CA ASP A 140 -24.06 -69.08 160.83
C ASP A 140 -23.20 -70.34 160.58
N ALA A 141 -22.07 -70.47 161.28
CA ALA A 141 -21.36 -71.75 161.41
C ALA A 141 -20.51 -71.76 162.68
N ASP A 142 -21.18 -72.02 163.80
CA ASP A 142 -20.59 -72.32 165.10
C ASP A 142 -20.00 -73.74 165.08
N GLY A 143 -18.67 -73.86 165.13
CA GLY A 143 -17.99 -75.15 165.24
C GLY A 143 -16.59 -75.21 164.63
N ASP A 144 -15.59 -75.33 165.51
CA ASP A 144 -14.23 -75.83 165.29
C ASP A 144 -13.12 -74.82 164.87
N VAL A 145 -12.69 -74.07 165.88
CA VAL A 145 -11.61 -73.05 165.90
C VAL A 145 -10.23 -73.58 165.43
N GLY A 146 -10.05 -74.90 165.31
CA GLY A 146 -8.82 -75.52 164.81
C GLY A 146 -8.66 -75.53 163.28
N GLU A 147 -9.76 -75.46 162.52
CA GLU A 147 -9.75 -75.46 161.06
C GLU A 147 -9.68 -74.04 160.48
N LEU A 148 -10.29 -73.07 161.17
CA LEU A 148 -10.18 -71.63 160.87
C LEU A 148 -8.72 -71.13 160.91
N LYS A 149 -7.88 -71.63 161.83
CA LYS A 149 -6.44 -71.28 161.86
C LYS A 149 -5.64 -71.86 160.69
N ARG A 150 -5.99 -73.06 160.21
CA ARG A 150 -5.36 -73.66 159.03
C ARG A 150 -5.80 -72.99 157.73
N ARG A 151 -7.08 -72.62 157.63
CA ARG A 151 -7.60 -71.84 156.50
C ARG A 151 -7.07 -70.40 156.49
N LEU A 152 -6.84 -69.78 157.65
CA LEU A 152 -6.23 -68.45 157.72
C LEU A 152 -4.75 -68.47 157.30
N LEU A 153 -3.96 -69.46 157.73
CA LEU A 153 -2.57 -69.61 157.29
C LEU A 153 -2.46 -69.92 155.79
N ALA A 154 -3.29 -70.86 155.28
CA ALA A 154 -3.35 -71.15 153.85
C ALA A 154 -3.85 -69.95 153.01
N ALA A 155 -4.79 -69.16 153.54
CA ALA A 155 -5.23 -67.93 152.89
C ALA A 155 -4.10 -66.87 152.86
N THR A 156 -3.33 -66.72 153.94
CA THR A 156 -2.19 -65.79 153.94
C THR A 156 -1.03 -66.23 153.05
N GLU A 157 -0.78 -67.53 152.92
CA GLU A 157 0.21 -68.06 151.95
C GLU A 157 -0.30 -67.89 150.51
N SER A 158 -1.57 -68.19 150.23
CA SER A 158 -2.15 -67.97 148.90
C SER A 158 -2.22 -66.48 148.51
N LEU A 159 -2.38 -65.58 149.48
CA LEU A 159 -2.37 -64.14 149.25
C LEU A 159 -0.95 -63.64 148.94
N ARG A 160 0.06 -64.17 149.64
CA ARG A 160 1.46 -63.87 149.37
C ARG A 160 1.92 -64.41 148.01
N GLU A 161 1.45 -65.60 147.62
CA GLU A 161 1.68 -66.17 146.29
C GLU A 161 0.94 -65.38 145.19
N ALA A 162 -0.30 -64.95 145.44
CA ALA A 162 -1.04 -64.08 144.52
C ALA A 162 -0.40 -62.68 144.39
N GLU A 163 0.17 -62.13 145.46
CA GLU A 163 0.93 -60.87 145.41
C GLU A 163 2.27 -61.03 144.70
N GLN A 164 2.96 -62.17 144.84
CA GLN A 164 4.17 -62.47 144.06
C GLN A 164 3.88 -62.70 142.58
N LEU A 165 2.79 -63.40 142.24
CA LEU A 165 2.34 -63.57 140.87
C LEU A 165 1.89 -62.24 140.26
N ARG A 166 1.17 -61.40 141.02
CA ARG A 166 0.80 -60.05 140.58
C ARG A 166 2.01 -59.14 140.43
N GLY A 167 3.04 -59.29 141.27
CA GLY A 167 4.33 -58.61 141.13
C GLY A 167 5.12 -59.08 139.90
N MET A 168 5.11 -60.38 139.61
CA MET A 168 5.72 -60.94 138.39
C MET A 168 4.95 -60.57 137.12
N ASP A 169 3.62 -60.56 137.16
CA ASP A 169 2.79 -60.16 136.02
C ASP A 169 2.84 -58.65 135.80
N ALA A 170 2.94 -57.85 136.87
CA ALA A 170 3.23 -56.42 136.78
C ALA A 170 4.64 -56.17 136.23
N ALA A 171 5.64 -56.95 136.63
CA ALA A 171 7.00 -56.85 136.07
C ALA A 171 7.05 -57.29 134.60
N ARG A 172 6.35 -58.36 134.21
CA ARG A 172 6.22 -58.79 132.81
C ARG A 172 5.45 -57.77 131.98
N SER A 173 4.37 -57.21 132.51
CA SER A 173 3.62 -56.13 131.88
C SER A 173 4.47 -54.86 131.78
N ALA A 174 5.30 -54.55 132.76
CA ALA A 174 6.21 -53.42 132.71
C ALA A 174 7.28 -53.63 131.64
N THR A 175 7.92 -54.81 131.59
CA THR A 175 8.89 -55.13 130.52
C THR A 175 8.24 -55.17 129.14
N ALA A 176 6.99 -55.63 129.02
CA ALA A 176 6.24 -55.63 127.76
C ALA A 176 5.86 -54.21 127.33
N MET A 177 5.50 -53.34 128.28
CA MET A 177 5.26 -51.92 128.02
C MET A 177 6.55 -51.19 127.67
N ASP A 178 7.67 -51.53 128.27
CA ASP A 178 8.99 -50.99 127.95
C ASP A 178 9.45 -51.44 126.55
N THR A 179 9.23 -52.71 126.17
CA THR A 179 9.52 -53.18 124.80
C THR A 179 8.61 -52.51 123.78
N MET A 180 7.30 -52.41 124.05
CA MET A 180 6.38 -51.67 123.18
C MET A 180 6.72 -50.18 123.11
N ALA A 181 7.17 -49.57 124.20
CA ALA A 181 7.61 -48.18 124.21
C ALA A 181 8.89 -47.99 123.39
N SER A 182 9.83 -48.94 123.43
CA SER A 182 11.01 -48.96 122.57
C SER A 182 10.63 -49.09 121.10
N GLU A 183 9.76 -50.05 120.75
CA GLU A 183 9.25 -50.25 119.39
C GLU A 183 8.48 -49.02 118.88
N LEU A 184 7.64 -48.39 119.72
CA LEU A 184 6.98 -47.13 119.38
C LEU A 184 7.99 -45.97 119.21
N GLY A 185 9.08 -45.97 119.97
CA GLY A 185 10.18 -45.03 119.82
C GLY A 185 10.90 -45.21 118.47
N GLU A 186 11.21 -46.45 118.10
CA GLU A 186 11.82 -46.80 116.82
C GLU A 186 10.89 -46.46 115.65
N LEU A 187 9.62 -46.83 115.72
CA LEU A 187 8.61 -46.47 114.71
C LEU A 187 8.44 -44.96 114.60
N ARG A 188 8.53 -44.20 115.70
CA ARG A 188 8.52 -42.72 115.65
C ARG A 188 9.75 -42.16 114.96
N VAL A 189 10.93 -42.73 115.23
CA VAL A 189 12.17 -42.31 114.57
C VAL A 189 12.11 -42.65 113.08
N GLU A 190 11.65 -43.84 112.71
CA GLU A 190 11.46 -44.26 111.32
C GLU A 190 10.42 -43.38 110.62
N ASN A 191 9.27 -43.12 111.24
CA ASN A 191 8.26 -42.21 110.73
C ASN A 191 8.80 -40.78 110.59
N SER A 192 9.67 -40.33 111.50
CA SER A 192 10.35 -39.03 111.37
C SER A 192 11.35 -39.00 110.21
N LYS A 193 12.03 -40.12 109.91
CA LYS A 193 12.93 -40.26 108.76
C LYS A 193 12.13 -40.27 107.46
N MET A 194 11.07 -41.07 107.38
CA MET A 194 10.15 -41.10 106.25
C MET A 194 9.51 -39.73 106.00
N ASN A 195 9.12 -39.01 107.05
CA ASN A 195 8.62 -37.64 106.90
C ASN A 195 9.69 -36.66 106.39
N LYS A 196 10.97 -36.83 106.78
CA LYS A 196 12.07 -36.03 106.23
C LYS A 196 12.31 -36.36 104.76
N GLU A 197 12.27 -37.65 104.38
CA GLU A 197 12.40 -38.09 103.00
C GLU A 197 11.23 -37.63 102.13
N LEU A 198 9.99 -37.73 102.63
CA LEU A 198 8.81 -37.16 101.97
C LEU A 198 8.91 -35.65 101.79
N LYS A 199 9.44 -34.91 102.77
CA LYS A 199 9.69 -33.47 102.62
C LYS A 199 10.74 -33.19 101.55
N LYS A 200 11.82 -33.97 101.50
CA LYS A 200 12.86 -33.84 100.47
C LYS A 200 12.32 -34.16 99.08
N LEU A 201 11.54 -35.23 98.93
CA LEU A 201 10.91 -35.59 97.65
C LEU A 201 9.89 -34.55 97.21
N ARG A 202 9.11 -33.98 98.14
CA ARG A 202 8.19 -32.87 97.82
C ARG A 202 8.94 -31.61 97.39
N ALA A 203 10.03 -31.26 98.07
CA ALA A 203 10.87 -30.13 97.68
C ALA A 203 11.49 -30.37 96.30
N HIS A 204 12.05 -31.56 96.05
CA HIS A 204 12.60 -31.91 94.75
C HIS A 204 11.54 -31.98 93.64
N LEU A 205 10.31 -32.41 93.93
CA LEU A 205 9.21 -32.37 92.96
C LEU A 205 8.81 -30.93 92.65
N LEU A 206 8.81 -30.04 93.66
CA LEU A 206 8.55 -28.62 93.44
C LEU A 206 9.68 -27.97 92.62
N ASP A 207 10.94 -28.26 92.95
CA ASP A 207 12.09 -27.77 92.18
C ASP A 207 12.03 -28.27 90.73
N LEU A 208 11.61 -29.52 90.50
CA LEU A 208 11.39 -30.05 89.14
C LEU A 208 10.20 -29.39 88.43
N GLU A 209 9.10 -29.12 89.12
CA GLU A 209 7.95 -28.41 88.56
C GLU A 209 8.35 -26.98 88.16
N ASP A 210 9.10 -26.27 89.02
CA ASP A 210 9.64 -24.94 88.74
C ASP A 210 10.62 -24.96 87.53
N GLU A 211 11.51 -25.96 87.47
CA GLU A 211 12.41 -26.16 86.30
C GLU A 211 11.63 -26.51 85.02
N GLU A 212 10.57 -27.32 85.10
CA GLU A 212 9.69 -27.64 83.96
C GLU A 212 8.94 -26.39 83.46
N ASP A 213 8.46 -25.54 84.37
CA ASP A 213 7.82 -24.26 84.04
C ASP A 213 8.81 -23.28 83.39
N GLU A 214 10.02 -23.13 83.94
CA GLU A 214 11.08 -22.30 83.34
C GLU A 214 11.44 -22.80 81.93
N ASN A 215 11.59 -24.11 81.76
CA ASN A 215 11.86 -24.73 80.46
C ASN A 215 10.70 -24.51 79.46
N ALA A 216 9.44 -24.56 79.93
CA ALA A 216 8.28 -24.30 79.10
C ALA A 216 8.24 -22.83 78.64
N GLU A 217 8.53 -21.88 79.53
CA GLU A 217 8.64 -20.46 79.18
C GLU A 217 9.79 -20.19 78.20
N GLU A 218 10.93 -20.87 78.35
CA GLU A 218 12.05 -20.78 77.39
C GLU A 218 11.67 -21.33 76.01
N GLN A 219 10.98 -22.47 75.96
CA GLN A 219 10.49 -23.04 74.70
C GLN A 219 9.45 -22.13 74.05
N GLU A 220 8.54 -21.51 74.81
CA GLU A 220 7.57 -20.56 74.26
C GLU A 220 8.29 -19.32 73.68
N ARG A 221 9.31 -18.80 74.38
CA ARG A 221 10.16 -17.72 73.88
C ARG A 221 10.89 -18.10 72.58
N GLU A 222 11.49 -19.29 72.52
CA GLU A 222 12.18 -19.77 71.31
C GLU A 222 11.21 -19.94 70.13
N ILE A 223 10.00 -20.47 70.38
CA ILE A 223 8.96 -20.61 69.36
C ILE A 223 8.52 -19.24 68.84
N ASP A 224 8.33 -18.26 69.71
CA ASP A 224 7.93 -16.92 69.31
C ASP A 224 9.03 -16.17 68.58
N GLU A 225 10.29 -16.29 69.01
CA GLU A 225 11.45 -15.78 68.29
C GLU A 225 11.56 -16.39 66.89
N ALA A 226 11.45 -17.71 66.76
CA ALA A 226 11.48 -18.40 65.47
C ALA A 226 10.34 -17.94 64.53
N ARG A 227 9.13 -17.76 65.07
CA ARG A 227 7.99 -17.23 64.31
C ARG A 227 8.21 -15.77 63.87
N GLU A 228 8.82 -14.95 64.72
CA GLU A 228 9.17 -13.58 64.36
C GLU A 228 10.27 -13.52 63.31
N GLU A 229 11.28 -14.38 63.39
CA GLU A 229 12.33 -14.51 62.37
C GLU A 229 11.74 -14.91 61.02
N GLU A 230 10.85 -15.90 60.99
CA GLU A 230 10.15 -16.32 59.77
C GLU A 230 9.34 -15.16 59.17
N ARG A 231 8.60 -14.41 60.01
CA ARG A 231 7.88 -13.19 59.59
C ARG A 231 8.83 -12.15 58.98
N ARG A 232 9.95 -11.87 59.64
CA ARG A 232 10.97 -10.93 59.13
C ARG A 232 11.56 -11.39 57.81
N GLU A 233 11.78 -12.69 57.62
CA GLU A 233 12.24 -13.22 56.34
C GLU A 233 11.20 -13.05 55.23
N TYR A 234 9.93 -13.35 55.49
CA TYR A 234 8.87 -13.11 54.53
C TYR A 234 8.74 -11.63 54.19
N GLU A 235 8.86 -10.73 55.16
CA GLU A 235 8.86 -9.29 54.92
C GLU A 235 10.06 -8.85 54.07
N ARG A 236 11.27 -9.38 54.33
CA ARG A 236 12.46 -9.11 53.51
C ARG A 236 12.26 -9.59 52.07
N LYS A 237 11.82 -10.84 51.88
CA LYS A 237 11.51 -11.42 50.55
C LYS A 237 10.43 -10.61 49.84
N LEU A 238 9.37 -10.23 50.54
CA LEU A 238 8.29 -9.40 50.00
C LEU A 238 8.79 -8.02 49.58
N ASN A 239 9.63 -7.37 50.39
CA ASN A 239 10.21 -6.08 50.07
C ASN A 239 11.19 -6.16 48.88
N GLU A 240 11.95 -7.25 48.77
CA GLU A 240 12.80 -7.52 47.62
C GLU A 240 11.97 -7.72 46.35
N TYR A 241 10.93 -8.56 46.39
CA TYR A 241 10.01 -8.74 45.27
C TYR A 241 9.32 -7.44 44.85
N LYS A 242 8.89 -6.61 45.81
CA LYS A 242 8.31 -5.29 45.54
C LYS A 242 9.31 -4.37 44.84
N ARG A 243 10.56 -4.33 45.31
CA ARG A 243 11.63 -3.52 44.70
C ARG A 243 11.95 -3.99 43.29
N ASN A 244 12.04 -5.30 43.09
CA ASN A 244 12.28 -5.89 41.77
C ASN A 244 11.11 -5.61 40.82
N LEU A 245 9.87 -5.70 41.32
CA LEU A 245 8.68 -5.36 40.53
C LEU A 245 8.68 -3.88 40.12
N SER A 246 8.94 -2.96 41.06
CA SER A 246 9.03 -1.53 40.73
C SER A 246 10.17 -1.23 39.75
N GLY A 247 11.33 -1.90 39.88
CA GLY A 247 12.44 -1.76 38.94
C GLY A 247 12.07 -2.25 37.54
N ASN A 248 11.42 -3.41 37.46
CA ASN A 248 10.90 -3.93 36.19
C ASN A 248 9.83 -3.02 35.58
N ASP A 249 8.95 -2.43 36.39
CA ASP A 249 7.94 -1.48 35.91
C ASP A 249 8.60 -0.23 35.29
N GLU A 250 9.64 0.31 35.93
CA GLU A 250 10.43 1.42 35.38
C GLU A 250 11.14 1.05 34.07
N GLU A 251 11.72 -0.15 33.99
CA GLU A 251 12.36 -0.65 32.76
C GLU A 251 11.34 -0.85 31.64
N THR A 252 10.16 -1.41 31.93
CA THR A 252 9.10 -1.57 30.94
C THR A 252 8.58 -0.21 30.46
N ALA A 253 8.49 0.79 31.35
CA ALA A 253 8.12 2.15 30.97
C ALA A 253 9.17 2.79 30.03
N LYS A 254 10.47 2.62 30.33
CA LYS A 254 11.57 3.08 29.46
C LYS A 254 11.52 2.41 28.09
N LEU A 255 11.30 1.09 28.04
CA LEU A 255 11.21 0.35 26.78
C LEU A 255 9.99 0.77 25.96
N ARG A 256 8.84 1.00 26.59
CA ARG A 256 7.64 1.51 25.91
C ARG A 256 7.88 2.88 25.29
N GLU A 257 8.59 3.77 25.99
CA GLU A 257 8.93 5.09 25.45
C GLU A 257 9.91 5.00 24.28
N ILE A 258 10.91 4.11 24.35
CA ILE A 258 11.81 3.86 23.22
C ILE A 258 11.03 3.33 22.01
N ILE A 259 10.09 2.40 22.21
CA ILE A 259 9.24 1.88 21.13
C ILE A 259 8.43 3.02 20.50
N ARG A 260 7.81 3.88 21.31
CA ARG A 260 7.06 5.06 20.82
C ARG A 260 7.93 5.98 19.96
N GLN A 261 9.15 6.27 20.38
CA GLN A 261 10.10 7.09 19.61
C GLN A 261 10.47 6.42 18.28
N ARG A 262 10.69 5.10 18.27
CA ARG A 262 10.97 4.35 17.03
C ARG A 262 9.77 4.31 16.10
N ASP A 263 8.55 4.18 16.63
CA ASP A 263 7.34 4.25 15.82
C ASP A 263 7.19 5.63 15.17
N GLU A 264 7.47 6.71 15.90
CA GLU A 264 7.49 8.07 15.36
C GLU A 264 8.54 8.23 14.24
N GLU A 265 9.77 7.73 14.44
CA GLU A 265 10.81 7.71 13.41
C GLU A 265 10.37 6.93 12.17
N VAL A 266 9.77 5.75 12.32
CA VAL A 266 9.25 4.95 11.21
C VAL A 266 8.18 5.71 10.45
N THR A 267 7.23 6.37 11.14
CA THR A 267 6.21 7.18 10.47
C THR A 267 6.81 8.37 9.71
N ASN A 268 7.85 9.00 10.26
CA ASN A 268 8.55 10.11 9.61
C ASN A 268 9.32 9.62 8.37
N LEU A 269 9.99 8.47 8.46
CA LEU A 269 10.66 7.85 7.32
C LEU A 269 9.67 7.44 6.23
N GLN A 270 8.50 6.90 6.59
CA GLN A 270 7.43 6.58 5.64
C GLN A 270 6.92 7.85 4.93
N LYS A 271 6.72 8.96 5.64
CA LYS A 271 6.35 10.25 5.05
C LYS A 271 7.43 10.77 4.10
N ALA A 272 8.70 10.73 4.52
CA ALA A 272 9.83 11.16 3.71
C ALA A 272 9.97 10.32 2.43
N LEU A 273 9.76 8.99 2.54
CA LEU A 273 9.77 8.09 1.40
C LEU A 273 8.60 8.38 0.44
N GLY A 274 7.40 8.64 0.97
CA GLY A 274 6.26 9.06 0.17
C GLY A 274 6.52 10.37 -0.59
N ALA A 275 7.14 11.36 0.06
CA ALA A 275 7.53 12.61 -0.59
C ALA A 275 8.58 12.39 -1.70
N TYR A 276 9.56 11.51 -1.46
CA TYR A 276 10.58 11.16 -2.46
C TYR A 276 9.97 10.48 -3.69
N TYR A 277 9.00 9.58 -3.51
CA TYR A 277 8.30 8.97 -4.65
C TYR A 277 7.49 10.00 -5.45
N ALA A 278 6.80 10.93 -4.78
CA ALA A 278 6.08 12.02 -5.45
C ALA A 278 7.04 12.95 -6.22
N GLU A 279 8.20 13.27 -5.66
CA GLU A 279 9.24 14.06 -6.32
C GLU A 279 9.82 13.32 -7.53
N MET A 280 10.08 12.01 -7.40
CA MET A 280 10.53 11.18 -8.53
C MET A 280 9.52 11.15 -9.67
N GLU A 281 8.23 10.98 -9.36
CA GLU A 281 7.17 10.95 -10.38
C GLU A 281 7.00 12.31 -11.08
N SER A 282 7.11 13.41 -10.32
CA SER A 282 7.14 14.77 -10.86
C SER A 282 8.35 14.99 -11.78
N ALA A 283 9.55 14.57 -11.35
CA ALA A 283 10.76 14.69 -12.13
C ALA A 283 10.70 13.86 -13.43
N GLU A 284 10.12 12.65 -13.38
CA GLU A 284 9.94 11.83 -14.57
C GLU A 284 8.91 12.44 -15.53
N SER A 285 7.80 12.98 -15.01
CA SER A 285 6.82 13.70 -15.81
C SER A 285 7.46 14.90 -16.54
N GLN A 286 8.30 15.67 -15.85
CA GLN A 286 9.05 16.78 -16.45
C GLN A 286 10.06 16.32 -17.50
N ARG A 287 10.71 15.16 -17.30
CA ARG A 287 11.62 14.59 -18.31
C ARG A 287 10.89 14.17 -19.58
N VAL A 288 9.72 13.54 -19.44
CA VAL A 288 8.86 13.17 -20.56
C VAL A 288 8.39 14.42 -21.30
N GLU A 289 7.94 15.45 -20.58
CA GLU A 289 7.54 16.73 -21.17
C GLU A 289 8.72 17.38 -21.91
N ALA A 290 9.90 17.45 -21.30
CA ALA A 290 11.10 18.00 -21.92
C ALA A 290 11.52 17.22 -23.19
N ALA A 291 11.40 15.88 -23.18
CA ALA A 291 11.64 15.07 -24.37
C ALA A 291 10.63 15.38 -25.48
N SER A 292 9.35 15.52 -25.14
CA SER A 292 8.30 15.88 -26.09
C SER A 292 8.51 17.28 -26.69
N LEU A 293 8.93 18.25 -25.88
CA LEU A 293 9.24 19.60 -26.33
C LEU A 293 10.48 19.63 -27.23
N ARG A 294 11.51 18.84 -26.92
CA ARG A 294 12.68 18.67 -27.80
C ARG A 294 12.29 18.08 -29.15
N GLN A 295 11.40 17.08 -29.17
CA GLN A 295 10.89 16.50 -30.42
C GLN A 295 10.09 17.54 -31.24
N LYS A 296 9.21 18.32 -30.58
CA LYS A 296 8.47 19.41 -31.25
C LYS A 296 9.40 20.48 -31.80
N LEU A 297 10.43 20.87 -31.05
CA LEU A 297 11.44 21.83 -31.51
C LEU A 297 12.23 21.29 -32.70
N ALA A 298 12.62 20.01 -32.70
CA ALA A 298 13.29 19.39 -33.83
C ALA A 298 12.40 19.40 -35.08
N ALA A 299 11.11 19.05 -34.93
CA ALA A 299 10.15 19.06 -36.04
C ALA A 299 9.91 20.48 -36.60
N LEU A 300 9.73 21.47 -35.73
CA LEU A 300 9.58 22.88 -36.13
C LEU A 300 10.86 23.41 -36.80
N THR A 301 12.03 22.99 -36.32
CA THR A 301 13.31 23.38 -36.93
C THR A 301 13.45 22.76 -38.32
N SER A 302 13.11 21.49 -38.50
CA SER A 302 13.11 20.87 -39.83
C SER A 302 12.12 21.54 -40.77
N GLN A 303 10.92 21.87 -40.29
CA GLN A 303 9.92 22.58 -41.09
C GLN A 303 10.43 23.97 -41.50
N ALA A 304 11.00 24.74 -40.57
CA ALA A 304 11.56 26.05 -40.87
C ALA A 304 12.71 25.98 -41.88
N THR A 305 13.53 24.92 -41.85
CA THR A 305 14.59 24.72 -42.85
C THR A 305 14.02 24.40 -44.23
N ALA A 306 12.96 23.59 -44.31
CA ALA A 306 12.27 23.28 -45.57
C ALA A 306 11.57 24.51 -46.16
N ASP A 307 10.86 25.27 -45.32
CA ASP A 307 10.19 26.51 -45.73
C ASP A 307 11.20 27.55 -46.24
N ARG A 308 12.36 27.65 -45.58
CA ARG A 308 13.45 28.53 -46.02
C ARG A 308 14.02 28.09 -47.38
N ALA A 309 14.18 26.79 -47.62
CA ALA A 309 14.64 26.28 -48.90
C ALA A 309 13.60 26.56 -50.01
N ALA A 310 12.32 26.32 -49.74
CA ALA A 310 11.23 26.61 -50.67
C ALA A 310 11.14 28.11 -51.01
N ALA A 311 11.32 28.99 -50.01
CA ALA A 311 11.36 30.43 -50.22
C ALA A 311 12.56 30.87 -51.07
N GLN A 312 13.73 30.24 -50.90
CA GLN A 312 14.90 30.51 -51.74
C GLN A 312 14.70 30.05 -53.18
N GLU A 313 14.09 28.87 -53.39
CA GLU A 313 13.76 28.39 -54.73
C GLU A 313 12.73 29.30 -55.42
N ALA A 314 11.68 29.70 -54.70
CA ALA A 314 10.69 30.65 -55.20
C ALA A 314 11.33 31.99 -55.59
N LYS A 315 12.27 32.49 -54.77
CA LYS A 315 13.03 33.70 -55.08
C LYS A 315 13.88 33.52 -56.34
N ALA A 316 14.60 32.41 -56.50
CA ALA A 316 15.39 32.13 -57.69
C ALA A 316 14.53 32.02 -58.96
N LYS A 317 13.34 31.41 -58.87
CA LYS A 317 12.37 31.36 -59.97
C LYS A 317 11.86 32.76 -60.35
N ALA A 318 11.56 33.59 -59.34
CA ALA A 318 11.14 34.97 -59.57
C ALA A 318 12.25 35.80 -60.24
N GLU A 319 13.50 35.68 -59.78
CA GLU A 319 14.67 36.34 -60.39
C GLU A 319 14.90 35.87 -61.84
N ASN A 320 14.75 34.57 -62.12
CA ASN A 320 14.87 34.05 -63.48
C ASN A 320 13.76 34.58 -64.40
N ALA A 321 12.51 34.61 -63.92
CA ALA A 321 11.40 35.20 -64.66
C ALA A 321 11.61 36.69 -64.92
N GLU A 322 12.13 37.45 -63.94
CA GLU A 322 12.49 38.86 -64.11
C GLU A 322 13.59 39.05 -65.16
N ASN A 323 14.61 38.18 -65.18
CA ASN A 323 15.65 38.21 -66.19
C ASN A 323 15.11 37.89 -67.59
N GLN A 324 14.19 36.94 -67.73
CA GLN A 324 13.51 36.66 -69.00
C GLN A 324 12.64 37.85 -69.45
N LEU A 325 11.95 38.51 -68.52
CA LEU A 325 11.22 39.74 -68.85
C LEU A 325 12.16 40.83 -69.37
N LYS A 326 13.32 41.04 -68.75
CA LYS A 326 14.33 42.00 -69.22
C LYS A 326 14.85 41.67 -70.62
N THR A 327 15.07 40.39 -70.96
CA THR A 327 15.49 40.00 -72.31
C THR A 327 14.38 40.22 -73.34
N PHE A 328 13.14 39.87 -73.01
CA PHE A 328 11.98 40.16 -73.88
C PHE A 328 11.75 41.66 -74.07
N GLU A 329 11.90 42.47 -73.01
CA GLU A 329 11.85 43.93 -73.12
C GLU A 329 12.94 44.48 -74.04
N GLY A 330 14.15 43.90 -73.99
CA GLY A 330 15.25 44.22 -74.90
C GLY A 330 14.92 43.89 -76.36
N HIS A 331 14.45 42.68 -76.64
CA HIS A 331 14.01 42.28 -77.98
C HIS A 331 12.87 43.14 -78.50
N LEU A 332 11.93 43.51 -77.62
CA LEU A 332 10.79 44.37 -77.97
C LEU A 332 11.24 45.80 -78.31
N LYS A 333 12.28 46.33 -77.65
CA LYS A 333 12.90 47.61 -78.04
C LYS A 333 13.53 47.54 -79.43
N ILE A 334 14.31 46.49 -79.69
CA ILE A 334 14.95 46.28 -81.01
C ILE A 334 13.89 46.18 -82.11
N ALA A 335 12.87 45.33 -81.92
CA ALA A 335 11.79 45.16 -82.88
C ALA A 335 10.99 46.46 -83.12
N LYS A 336 10.79 47.29 -82.07
CA LYS A 336 10.18 48.63 -82.23
C LYS A 336 11.06 49.54 -83.07
N GLU A 337 12.36 49.59 -82.83
CA GLU A 337 13.31 50.39 -83.63
C GLU A 337 13.35 49.93 -85.09
N GLU A 338 13.34 48.62 -85.34
CA GLU A 338 13.25 48.04 -86.69
C GLU A 338 11.94 48.40 -87.38
N CYS A 339 10.81 48.35 -86.68
CA CYS A 339 9.52 48.79 -87.20
C CYS A 339 9.52 50.28 -87.55
N ILE A 340 10.14 51.13 -86.71
CA ILE A 340 10.31 52.57 -87.00
C ILE A 340 11.18 52.78 -88.26
N LYS A 341 12.28 52.03 -88.41
CA LYS A 341 13.12 52.08 -89.61
C LYS A 341 12.35 51.64 -90.86
N ALA A 342 11.67 50.49 -90.80
CA ALA A 342 10.89 49.95 -91.90
C ALA A 342 9.72 50.86 -92.31
N THR A 343 9.01 51.46 -91.34
CA THR A 343 7.95 52.45 -91.62
C THR A 343 8.53 53.73 -92.23
N GLY A 344 9.69 54.18 -91.75
CA GLY A 344 10.46 55.27 -92.35
C GLY A 344 10.82 55.00 -93.80
N ASP A 345 11.36 53.83 -94.11
CA ASP A 345 11.76 53.44 -95.48
C ASP A 345 10.55 53.21 -96.39
N ALA A 346 9.47 52.60 -95.89
CA ALA A 346 8.21 52.48 -96.61
C ALA A 346 7.65 53.87 -96.97
N SER A 347 7.78 54.87 -96.09
CA SER A 347 7.37 56.24 -96.38
C SER A 347 8.22 56.88 -97.49
N LYS A 348 9.54 56.65 -97.50
CA LYS A 348 10.44 57.13 -98.57
C LYS A 348 10.12 56.45 -99.90
N LEU A 349 9.91 55.13 -99.90
CA LEU A 349 9.53 54.37 -101.08
C LEU A 349 8.17 54.83 -101.62
N ARG A 350 7.18 55.10 -100.76
CA ARG A 350 5.89 55.68 -101.19
C ARG A 350 6.07 57.04 -101.86
N LYS A 351 6.92 57.92 -101.31
CA LYS A 351 7.24 59.22 -101.94
C LYS A 351 7.95 59.06 -103.28
N ALA A 352 8.94 58.17 -103.36
CA ALA A 352 9.67 57.88 -104.59
C ALA A 352 8.75 57.27 -105.66
N LEU A 353 7.86 56.35 -105.27
CA LEU A 353 6.84 55.78 -106.15
C LEU A 353 5.87 56.85 -106.64
N HIS A 354 5.37 57.71 -105.74
CA HIS A 354 4.49 58.82 -106.13
C HIS A 354 5.19 59.77 -107.12
N HIS A 355 6.47 60.09 -106.90
CA HIS A 355 7.25 60.91 -107.83
C HIS A 355 7.47 60.21 -109.18
N ALA A 356 7.75 58.90 -109.18
CA ALA A 356 7.90 58.12 -110.42
C ALA A 356 6.59 58.03 -111.21
N LEU A 357 5.46 57.80 -110.52
CA LEU A 357 4.12 57.81 -111.11
C LEU A 357 3.80 59.18 -111.68
N GLN A 358 4.04 60.27 -110.92
CA GLN A 358 3.86 61.64 -111.39
C GLN A 358 4.71 61.92 -112.63
N LYS A 359 6.01 61.61 -112.59
CA LYS A 359 6.91 61.78 -113.74
C LYS A 359 6.45 60.97 -114.96
N SER A 360 5.96 59.74 -114.76
CA SER A 360 5.44 58.93 -115.86
C SER A 360 4.14 59.50 -116.44
N SER A 361 3.25 60.03 -115.59
CA SER A 361 2.02 60.72 -115.99
C SER A 361 2.36 61.99 -116.78
N ASP A 362 3.31 62.79 -116.31
CA ASP A 362 3.75 64.01 -116.98
C ASP A 362 4.39 63.68 -118.35
N MET A 363 5.25 62.65 -118.42
CA MET A 363 5.81 62.16 -119.69
C MET A 363 4.74 61.61 -120.65
N MET A 364 3.70 60.94 -120.14
CA MET A 364 2.57 60.46 -120.96
C MET A 364 1.79 61.63 -121.55
N VAL A 365 1.48 62.65 -120.75
CA VAL A 365 0.80 63.87 -121.20
C VAL A 365 1.65 64.64 -122.23
N GLU A 366 2.97 64.69 -122.05
CA GLU A 366 3.89 65.27 -123.04
C GLU A 366 3.95 64.45 -124.34
N SER A 367 3.91 63.11 -124.25
CA SER A 367 3.88 62.25 -125.43
C SER A 367 2.58 62.39 -126.25
N GLU A 368 1.44 62.58 -125.59
CA GLU A 368 0.17 62.88 -126.27
C GLU A 368 0.19 64.24 -126.98
N LYS A 369 0.94 65.21 -126.45
CA LYS A 369 1.11 66.54 -127.03
C LYS A 369 2.04 66.56 -128.25
N LEU A 370 2.95 65.59 -128.35
CA LEU A 370 3.95 65.46 -129.42
C LEU A 370 3.47 64.64 -130.63
N LEU A 371 2.27 64.07 -130.58
CA LEU A 371 1.64 63.50 -131.78
C LEU A 371 1.20 64.65 -132.69
N ASP A 372 2.04 64.96 -133.68
CA ASP A 372 1.73 65.97 -134.70
C ASP A 372 0.49 65.51 -135.48
N LYS A 373 -0.64 66.16 -135.19
CA LYS A 373 -1.94 65.92 -135.81
C LYS A 373 -1.87 66.05 -137.34
N ARG A 374 -0.89 66.79 -137.87
CA ARG A 374 -0.66 66.92 -139.31
C ARG A 374 -0.12 65.62 -139.91
N ILE A 375 0.86 64.98 -139.29
CA ILE A 375 1.40 63.69 -139.75
C ILE A 375 0.32 62.60 -139.74
N VAL A 376 -0.54 62.60 -138.72
CA VAL A 376 -1.67 61.66 -138.65
C VAL A 376 -2.70 61.95 -139.75
N SER A 377 -2.99 63.23 -140.02
CA SER A 377 -3.90 63.64 -141.09
C SER A 377 -3.34 63.29 -142.47
N ASP A 378 -2.04 63.52 -142.70
CA ASP A 378 -1.34 63.21 -143.94
C ASP A 378 -1.26 61.70 -144.19
N LEU A 379 -1.03 60.87 -143.17
CA LEU A 379 -1.15 59.41 -143.31
C LEU A 379 -2.58 58.98 -143.63
N PHE A 380 -3.60 59.64 -143.04
CA PHE A 380 -4.99 59.32 -143.32
C PHE A 380 -5.39 59.70 -144.75
N ILE A 381 -4.90 60.84 -145.24
CA ILE A 381 -5.06 61.28 -146.63
C ILE A 381 -4.33 60.31 -147.56
N ALA A 382 -3.07 59.94 -147.25
CA ALA A 382 -2.29 59.00 -148.05
C ALA A 382 -2.94 57.60 -148.12
N TYR A 383 -3.63 57.16 -147.07
CA TYR A 383 -4.42 55.92 -147.08
C TYR A 383 -5.64 55.99 -148.02
N LEU A 384 -6.25 57.16 -148.17
CA LEU A 384 -7.41 57.37 -149.05
C LEU A 384 -6.99 57.57 -150.52
N GLU A 385 -5.85 58.22 -150.78
CA GLU A 385 -5.37 58.51 -152.14
C GLU A 385 -4.69 57.32 -152.83
N ARG A 386 -3.90 56.52 -152.08
CA ARG A 386 -3.29 55.29 -152.62
C ARG A 386 -4.16 54.12 -152.21
N GLU A 387 -4.88 53.53 -153.18
CA GLU A 387 -5.68 52.30 -153.05
C GLU A 387 -5.26 51.39 -151.86
N GLN A 388 -5.88 51.63 -150.70
CA GLN A 388 -5.91 50.80 -149.51
C GLN A 388 -4.59 50.07 -149.16
N ALA A 389 -3.48 50.80 -149.01
CA ALA A 389 -2.24 50.21 -148.51
C ALA A 389 -2.40 49.77 -147.03
N GLU A 390 -2.44 48.44 -146.80
CA GLU A 390 -2.62 47.81 -145.48
C GLU A 390 -1.56 48.27 -144.45
N GLU A 391 -0.39 48.67 -144.94
CA GLU A 391 0.76 49.14 -144.16
C GLU A 391 0.52 50.51 -143.50
N VAL A 392 -0.20 51.43 -144.15
CA VAL A 392 -0.47 52.77 -143.62
C VAL A 392 -1.47 52.71 -142.46
N LEU A 393 -2.48 51.84 -142.56
CA LEU A 393 -3.41 51.56 -141.45
C LEU A 393 -2.71 50.91 -140.26
N ASP A 394 -1.78 49.99 -140.50
CA ASP A 394 -1.00 49.38 -139.42
C ASP A 394 -0.12 50.41 -138.71
N LEU A 395 0.53 51.29 -139.49
CA LEU A 395 1.34 52.39 -138.96
C LEU A 395 0.51 53.42 -138.18
N LEU A 396 -0.66 53.82 -138.68
CA LEU A 396 -1.61 54.69 -137.97
C LEU A 396 -2.05 54.07 -136.65
N SER A 397 -2.31 52.76 -136.61
CA SER A 397 -2.74 52.09 -135.38
C SER A 397 -1.64 52.03 -134.31
N ARG A 398 -0.36 51.96 -134.73
CA ARG A 398 0.78 52.02 -133.83
C ARG A 398 1.05 53.44 -133.35
N MET A 399 1.01 54.44 -134.24
CA MET A 399 1.30 55.85 -133.89
C MET A 399 0.18 56.50 -133.07
N LEU A 400 -1.08 56.20 -133.35
CA LEU A 400 -2.23 56.76 -132.62
C LEU A 400 -2.56 55.99 -131.34
N GLY A 401 -1.74 54.99 -130.98
CA GLY A 401 -1.89 54.23 -129.74
C GLY A 401 -3.22 53.49 -129.63
N PHE A 402 -3.74 52.92 -130.72
CA PHE A 402 -5.03 52.23 -130.70
C PHE A 402 -5.03 51.13 -129.63
N THR A 403 -6.04 51.18 -128.76
CA THR A 403 -6.31 50.14 -127.77
C THR A 403 -6.55 48.81 -128.47
N GLU A 404 -6.29 47.69 -127.78
CA GLU A 404 -6.42 46.34 -128.35
C GLU A 404 -7.82 46.07 -128.95
N GLN A 405 -8.86 46.72 -128.41
CA GLN A 405 -10.22 46.68 -128.96
C GLN A 405 -10.37 47.44 -130.30
N GLN A 406 -9.73 48.59 -130.44
CA GLN A 406 -9.74 49.39 -131.67
C GLN A 406 -8.91 48.72 -132.77
N LYS A 407 -7.78 48.11 -132.42
CA LYS A 407 -6.99 47.27 -133.34
C LYS A 407 -7.80 46.10 -133.88
N ARG A 408 -8.50 45.35 -133.01
CA ARG A 408 -9.39 44.26 -133.44
C ARG A 408 -10.53 44.75 -134.34
N ARG A 409 -11.15 45.90 -134.07
CA ARG A 409 -12.18 46.47 -134.96
C ARG A 409 -11.60 46.83 -136.33
N MET A 410 -10.39 47.36 -136.38
CA MET A 410 -9.68 47.67 -137.61
C MET A 410 -9.31 46.39 -138.39
N GLU A 411 -8.81 45.35 -137.71
CA GLU A 411 -8.55 44.03 -138.33
C GLU A 411 -9.83 43.36 -138.84
N MET A 412 -10.95 43.51 -138.12
CA MET A 412 -12.26 43.05 -138.61
C MET A 412 -12.73 43.81 -139.85
N LEU A 413 -12.42 45.10 -139.96
CA LEU A 413 -12.68 45.89 -141.18
C LEU A 413 -11.74 45.49 -142.33
N LYS A 414 -10.46 45.20 -142.05
CA LYS A 414 -9.48 44.67 -143.03
C LYS A 414 -9.91 43.32 -143.60
N THR A 415 -10.41 42.42 -142.76
CA THR A 415 -10.82 41.05 -143.16
C THR A 415 -12.21 40.99 -143.81
N ARG A 416 -13.03 42.04 -143.69
CA ARG A 416 -14.36 42.11 -144.34
C ARG A 416 -14.30 42.18 -145.88
N ASN A 417 -13.17 42.58 -146.47
CA ASN A 417 -12.97 42.64 -147.94
C ASN A 417 -12.36 41.37 -148.57
N LYS A 418 -12.04 40.32 -147.81
CA LYS A 418 -11.59 39.02 -148.35
C LYS A 418 -12.52 37.90 -147.86
N LYS A 419 -13.48 37.56 -148.73
CA LYS A 419 -14.44 36.43 -148.77
C LYS A 419 -14.46 35.45 -147.56
N ARG A 420 -15.48 35.63 -146.71
CA ARG A 420 -16.51 34.68 -146.22
C ARG A 420 -16.23 33.17 -146.36
N GLY A 421 -15.96 32.49 -145.24
CA GLY A 421 -15.90 31.02 -145.12
C GLY A 421 -15.43 30.57 -143.73
N VAL A 422 -16.29 30.56 -142.70
CA VAL A 422 -16.92 29.37 -142.09
C VAL A 422 -16.04 28.66 -141.04
N LEU A 423 -16.46 28.78 -139.77
CA LEU A 423 -16.35 27.85 -138.62
C LEU A 423 -14.92 27.38 -138.23
N GLY A 424 -14.45 27.41 -136.99
CA GLY A 424 -15.10 27.55 -135.70
C GLY A 424 -14.12 27.02 -134.65
N LYS A 425 -13.58 27.93 -133.84
CA LYS A 425 -13.08 27.73 -132.46
C LYS A 425 -12.14 26.53 -132.18
N ILE A 426 -10.83 26.78 -132.27
CA ILE A 426 -9.85 26.20 -131.35
C ILE A 426 -8.97 27.35 -130.82
N ALA A 427 -8.61 27.24 -129.54
CA ALA A 427 -7.65 28.04 -128.77
C ALA A 427 -8.13 29.37 -128.19
N ARG A 428 -8.46 29.37 -126.89
CA ARG A 428 -7.71 30.12 -125.86
C ARG A 428 -8.23 29.80 -124.44
N ALA A 429 -7.36 29.30 -123.58
CA ALA A 429 -7.35 29.59 -122.13
C ALA A 429 -7.11 31.13 -121.92
N PRO A 430 -7.14 31.76 -120.71
CA PRO A 430 -6.96 31.20 -119.35
C PRO A 430 -7.74 31.95 -118.21
N VAL A 431 -7.38 31.62 -116.95
CA VAL A 431 -7.53 32.40 -115.68
C VAL A 431 -8.89 32.23 -114.98
N SER A 432 -8.98 31.75 -113.72
CA SER A 432 -8.73 32.60 -112.53
C SER A 432 -8.95 31.88 -111.18
N ILE A 433 -7.97 31.99 -110.25
CA ILE A 433 -8.06 32.10 -108.75
C ILE A 433 -8.56 30.82 -107.98
N ALA A 434 -7.94 30.28 -106.92
CA ALA A 434 -6.91 30.72 -105.97
C ALA A 434 -6.22 29.53 -105.26
N ALA A 435 -4.95 29.77 -104.88
CA ALA A 435 -4.17 29.31 -103.71
C ALA A 435 -4.64 28.05 -102.96
N GLY A 436 -3.87 26.95 -102.91
CA GLY A 436 -2.60 26.82 -102.17
C GLY A 436 -2.84 25.86 -101.00
N ALA A 437 -2.64 24.56 -101.14
CA ALA A 437 -1.43 23.82 -100.69
C ALA A 437 -1.04 24.23 -99.26
N ILE A 438 -1.12 23.41 -98.20
CA ILE A 438 -0.85 21.98 -98.03
C ILE A 438 -1.64 21.51 -96.78
N GLY A 439 -2.42 20.43 -96.89
CA GLY A 439 -3.07 19.77 -95.76
C GLY A 439 -3.34 18.32 -96.12
N VAL A 440 -2.57 17.42 -95.52
CA VAL A 440 -2.55 15.97 -95.81
C VAL A 440 -3.90 15.36 -95.40
N ALA A 441 -4.70 14.96 -96.38
CA ALA A 441 -5.89 14.14 -96.18
C ALA A 441 -5.47 12.67 -96.05
N LEU A 442 -5.47 12.17 -94.81
CA LEU A 442 -5.45 10.73 -94.53
C LEU A 442 -6.90 10.29 -94.38
N ASN A 443 -7.48 9.81 -95.49
CA ASN A 443 -8.75 9.10 -95.46
C ASN A 443 -8.50 7.71 -94.88
N VAL A 444 -8.91 7.47 -93.64
CA VAL A 444 -9.08 6.13 -93.10
C VAL A 444 -10.58 5.82 -93.05
N THR A 445 -10.99 4.89 -93.90
CA THR A 445 -12.31 4.27 -93.92
C THR A 445 -12.47 3.39 -92.68
N GLY A 446 -13.29 3.84 -91.72
CA GLY A 446 -13.79 3.04 -90.61
C GLY A 446 -15.17 2.44 -90.94
N ALA A 447 -15.33 1.15 -90.67
CA ALA A 447 -16.54 0.37 -90.93
C ALA A 447 -17.64 0.68 -89.90
N THR A 448 -18.47 1.69 -90.19
CA THR A 448 -19.88 1.85 -89.78
C THR A 448 -20.34 3.21 -90.34
N GLY A 449 -21.19 3.21 -91.36
CA GLY A 449 -21.59 4.40 -92.11
C GLY A 449 -22.55 5.32 -91.36
N GLU A 450 -22.04 6.11 -90.42
CA GLU A 450 -22.71 7.34 -89.94
C GLU A 450 -21.66 8.46 -89.82
N ASN A 451 -21.79 9.48 -90.69
CA ASN A 451 -21.05 10.74 -90.54
C ASN A 451 -21.62 11.51 -89.34
N LYS A 452 -20.98 11.39 -88.18
CA LYS A 452 -21.04 12.43 -87.15
C LYS A 452 -19.73 13.21 -87.21
N GLU A 453 -19.85 14.53 -87.34
CA GLU A 453 -18.74 15.44 -87.12
C GLU A 453 -18.28 15.25 -85.67
N VAL A 454 -17.19 14.51 -85.47
CA VAL A 454 -16.53 14.45 -84.17
C VAL A 454 -15.87 15.82 -83.97
N PRO A 455 -16.31 16.63 -82.99
CA PRO A 455 -15.70 17.91 -82.73
C PRO A 455 -14.21 17.70 -82.41
N ILE A 456 -13.35 18.59 -82.90
CA ILE A 456 -11.90 18.57 -82.63
C ILE A 456 -11.61 18.40 -81.12
N ALA A 457 -12.48 18.91 -80.25
CA ALA A 457 -12.42 18.72 -78.80
C ALA A 457 -12.41 17.26 -78.33
N ASP A 458 -13.15 16.36 -78.99
CA ASP A 458 -13.20 14.94 -78.62
C ASP A 458 -11.91 14.22 -79.06
N LEU A 459 -11.30 14.63 -80.18
CA LEU A 459 -9.96 14.16 -80.58
C LEU A 459 -8.86 14.68 -79.65
N TRP A 460 -9.02 15.87 -79.08
CA TRP A 460 -8.13 16.38 -78.02
C TRP A 460 -8.32 15.66 -76.69
N LEU A 461 -9.56 15.30 -76.34
CA LEU A 461 -9.85 14.48 -75.16
C LEU A 461 -9.24 13.08 -75.30
N ASP A 462 -9.38 12.45 -76.47
CA ASP A 462 -8.80 11.12 -76.73
C ASP A 462 -7.25 11.17 -76.76
N PHE A 463 -6.66 12.26 -77.23
CA PHE A 463 -5.20 12.52 -77.15
C PHE A 463 -4.72 12.76 -75.70
N LEU A 464 -5.49 13.50 -74.90
CA LEU A 464 -5.16 13.73 -73.49
C LEU A 464 -5.34 12.47 -72.65
N GLU A 465 -6.40 11.70 -72.90
CA GLU A 465 -6.66 10.43 -72.24
C GLU A 465 -5.60 9.38 -72.63
N LYS A 466 -5.13 9.40 -73.88
CA LYS A 466 -4.01 8.56 -74.33
C LYS A 466 -2.66 8.99 -73.75
N ASN A 467 -2.38 10.29 -73.62
CA ASN A 467 -1.15 10.75 -72.94
C ASN A 467 -1.19 10.48 -71.44
N VAL A 468 -2.35 10.60 -70.79
CA VAL A 468 -2.52 10.22 -69.37
C VAL A 468 -2.44 8.70 -69.19
N ALA A 469 -2.90 7.91 -70.17
CA ALA A 469 -2.77 6.46 -70.14
C ALA A 469 -1.32 5.98 -70.45
N ASP A 470 -0.56 6.71 -71.27
CA ASP A 470 0.84 6.42 -71.58
C ASP A 470 1.80 6.92 -70.48
N GLU A 471 1.52 8.03 -69.78
CA GLU A 471 2.27 8.44 -68.57
C GLU A 471 2.10 7.47 -67.39
N ASN A 472 1.03 6.66 -67.36
CA ASN A 472 0.81 5.64 -66.33
C ASN A 472 1.47 4.27 -66.64
N LYS A 473 2.23 4.15 -67.74
CA LYS A 473 2.91 2.91 -68.14
C LYS A 473 4.44 2.94 -68.09
N GLU A 474 5.05 4.07 -67.73
CA GLU A 474 6.48 4.11 -67.41
C GLU A 474 6.69 4.27 -65.91
N PRO A 475 7.11 3.21 -65.18
CA PRO A 475 7.49 3.36 -63.79
C PRO A 475 8.75 4.23 -63.73
N ILE A 476 8.58 5.44 -63.20
CA ILE A 476 9.68 6.34 -62.85
C ILE A 476 10.66 5.53 -61.97
N PRO A 477 11.94 5.38 -62.33
CA PRO A 477 12.89 4.69 -61.47
C PRO A 477 13.00 5.45 -60.15
N SER A 478 12.65 4.75 -59.07
CA SER A 478 12.76 5.26 -57.70
C SER A 478 14.18 5.75 -57.45
N SER A 479 14.30 6.87 -56.72
CA SER A 479 15.55 7.57 -56.39
C SER A 479 16.66 6.68 -55.81
N SER A 480 16.37 5.46 -55.38
CA SER A 480 17.37 4.47 -54.96
C SER A 480 18.23 3.90 -56.11
N GLU A 481 17.67 3.73 -57.32
CA GLU A 481 18.42 3.12 -58.44
C GLU A 481 19.34 4.12 -59.14
N LEU A 482 18.95 5.40 -59.19
CA LEU A 482 19.81 6.48 -59.70
C LEU A 482 21.02 6.75 -58.79
N ILE A 483 20.91 6.48 -57.49
CA ILE A 483 22.02 6.61 -56.54
C ILE A 483 22.96 5.40 -56.62
N SER A 484 22.46 4.19 -56.88
CA SER A 484 23.31 3.00 -57.08
C SER A 484 24.10 3.02 -58.40
N ALA A 485 23.56 3.61 -59.47
CA ALA A 485 24.28 3.71 -60.74
C ALA A 485 25.41 4.76 -60.73
N ALA A 486 25.31 5.81 -59.90
CA ALA A 486 26.33 6.83 -59.75
C ALA A 486 27.49 6.43 -58.80
N GLY A 487 27.31 5.37 -58.00
CA GLY A 487 28.32 4.85 -57.08
C GLY A 487 29.25 3.77 -57.65
N ALA A 488 29.09 3.41 -58.93
CA ALA A 488 29.81 2.31 -59.58
C ALA A 488 30.69 2.74 -60.77
N LEU A 489 31.08 4.02 -60.82
CA LEU A 489 32.10 4.55 -61.75
C LEU A 489 33.35 4.99 -60.99
#